data_AF-A0A7K3NKI6-F1
#
_entry.id   AF-A0A7K3NKI6-F1
#
_cell.length_a   1.000
_cell.length_b   1.000
_cell.length_c   1.000
_cell.angle_alpha   90.00
_cell.angle_beta   90.00
_cell.angle_gamma   90.00
#
_symmetry.space_group_name_H-M   'P 1'
#
loop_
_entity.id
_entity.type
_entity.pdbx_description
1 polymer ?
#
loop_
_entity_poly.entity_id
_entity_poly.type
_entity_poly.pdbx_seq_one_letter_code
_entity_poly.pdbx_strand_id
1 'polypeptide(L)' 'MSEMLKFKGRRRELELAAEAQRLRVRGLVRSLRDALDPTVSPEHLPGELIASQAVDLAAAHGELRGQLAQIAEIDRILGG' A
#
# COMPACT_ATOMS: atom_id res chain seq x y z
N MET A 1 23.22 -9.96 20.55
CA MET A 1 22.78 -8.78 19.78
C MET A 1 21.61 -8.16 20.54
N SER A 2 21.68 -6.89 20.96
CA SER A 2 20.66 -6.29 21.82
C SER A 2 19.27 -6.31 21.17
N GLU A 3 18.22 -6.64 21.91
CA GLU A 3 16.81 -6.64 21.44
C GLU A 3 16.44 -5.31 20.77
N MET A 4 16.96 -4.20 21.29
CA MET A 4 16.84 -2.86 20.73
C MET A 4 17.31 -2.78 19.26
N LEU A 5 18.40 -3.47 18.92
CA LEU A 5 18.94 -3.48 17.55
C LEU A 5 18.04 -4.28 16.61
N LYS A 6 17.40 -5.36 17.09
CA LYS A 6 16.44 -6.14 16.32
C LYS A 6 15.20 -5.33 15.97
N PHE A 7 14.63 -4.61 16.95
CA PHE A 7 13.47 -3.74 16.72
C PHE A 7 13.78 -2.61 15.73
N LYS A 8 14.96 -1.98 15.84
CA LYS A 8 15.40 -0.96 14.87
C LYS A 8 15.57 -1.53 13.45
N GLY A 9 16.15 -2.71 13.31
CA GLY A 9 16.26 -3.41 12.02
C GLY A 9 14.90 -3.72 11.41
N ARG A 10 14.01 -4.33 12.21
CA ARG A 10 12.66 -4.68 11.77
C ARG A 10 11.83 -3.45 11.37
N ARG A 11 11.94 -2.36 12.14
CA ARG A 11 11.31 -1.08 11.81
C ARG A 11 11.75 -0.59 10.44
N ARG A 12 13.05 -0.64 10.15
CA ARG A 12 13.61 -0.22 8.86
C ARG A 12 13.10 -1.06 7.69
N GLU A 13 13.01 -2.38 7.86
CA GLU A 13 12.42 -3.27 6.86
C GLU A 13 10.95 -2.92 6.56
N LEU A 14 10.16 -2.70 7.61
CA LEU A 14 8.76 -2.32 7.47
C LEU A 14 8.58 -0.95 6.82
N GLU A 15 9.45 0.03 7.12
CA GLU A 15 9.44 1.34 6.46
C GLU A 15 9.68 1.22 4.95
N LEU A 16 10.66 0.41 4.54
CA LEU A 16 10.95 0.16 3.11
C LEU A 16 9.78 -0.55 2.43
N ALA A 17 9.20 -1.56 3.09
CA ALA A 17 8.04 -2.26 2.58
C ALA A 17 6.82 -1.34 2.44
N ALA A 18 6.58 -0.47 3.42
CA ALA A 18 5.52 0.54 3.39
C ALA A 18 5.73 1.55 2.26
N GLU A 19 6.96 1.98 2.00
CA GLU A 19 7.24 2.90 0.89
C GLU A 19 6.99 2.25 -0.47
N ALA A 20 7.39 0.98 -0.64
CA ALA A 20 7.07 0.21 -1.84
C ALA A 20 5.55 0.08 -2.04
N GLN A 21 4.80 -0.19 -0.98
CA GLN A 21 3.34 -0.26 -1.06
C GLN A 21 2.69 1.09 -1.37
N ARG A 22 3.21 2.20 -0.83
CA ARG A 22 2.74 3.55 -1.20
C ARG A 22 2.94 3.84 -2.68
N LEU A 23 4.06 3.39 -3.26
CA LEU A 23 4.29 3.53 -4.70
C LEU A 23 3.29 2.71 -5.50
N ARG A 24 3.04 1.45 -5.09
CA ARG A 24 2.04 0.59 -5.72
C ARG A 24 0.63 1.18 -5.67
N VAL A 25 0.19 1.63 -4.49
CA VAL A 25 -1.11 2.29 -4.30
C VAL A 25 -1.24 3.52 -5.20
N ARG A 26 -0.22 4.38 -5.25
CA ARG A 26 -0.23 5.57 -6.13
C ARG A 26 -0.34 5.18 -7.60
N GLY A 27 0.38 4.16 -8.04
CA GLY A 27 0.32 3.64 -9.41
C GLY A 27 -1.07 3.11 -9.77
N LEU A 28 -1.67 2.30 -8.89
CA LEU A 28 -3.00 1.73 -9.09
C LEU A 28 -4.09 2.82 -9.11
N VAL A 29 -4.03 3.80 -8.22
CA VAL A 29 -4.97 4.94 -8.22
C VAL A 29 -4.88 5.72 -9.53
N ARG A 30 -3.67 5.97 -10.03
CA ARG A 30 -3.49 6.64 -11.32
C ARG A 30 -4.07 5.80 -12.46
N SER A 31 -3.71 4.52 -12.54
CA SER A 31 -4.19 3.62 -13.60
C SER A 31 -5.71 3.48 -13.60
N LEU A 32 -6.34 3.40 -12.42
CA LEU A 32 -7.79 3.34 -12.30
C LEU A 32 -8.47 4.62 -12.79
N ARG A 33 -7.89 5.79 -12.51
CA ARG A 33 -8.39 7.07 -13.03
C ARG A 33 -8.29 7.14 -14.55
N ASP A 34 -7.18 6.67 -15.09
CA ASP A 34 -6.96 6.64 -16.55
C ASP A 34 -7.93 5.65 -17.23
N ALA A 35 -8.25 4.51 -16.57
CA ALA A 35 -9.20 3.53 -17.08
C ALA A 35 -10.67 3.95 -16.92
N LEU A 36 -10.98 4.79 -15.92
CA LEU A 36 -12.31 5.35 -15.64
C LEU A 36 -12.45 6.75 -16.28
N ASP A 37 -12.17 6.84 -17.58
CA ASP A 37 -12.32 8.10 -18.32
C ASP A 37 -13.80 8.53 -18.36
N PRO A 38 -14.16 9.70 -17.79
CA PRO A 38 -15.55 10.15 -17.74
C PRO A 38 -16.14 10.54 -19.10
N THR A 39 -15.32 10.62 -20.15
CA THR A 39 -15.76 10.92 -21.52
C THR A 39 -16.11 9.66 -22.31
N VAL A 40 -15.71 8.48 -21.81
CA VAL A 40 -16.02 7.18 -22.41
C VAL A 40 -17.37 6.69 -21.90
N SER A 41 -18.26 6.30 -22.82
CA SER A 41 -19.55 5.72 -22.42
C SER A 41 -19.33 4.46 -21.55
N PRO A 42 -20.16 4.22 -20.53
CA PRO A 42 -19.97 3.10 -19.59
C PRO A 42 -19.82 1.73 -20.27
N GLU A 43 -20.49 1.51 -21.39
CA GLU A 43 -20.47 0.25 -22.16
C GLU A 43 -19.11 -0.04 -22.81
N HIS A 44 -18.27 0.98 -22.96
CA HIS A 44 -16.94 0.90 -23.56
C HIS A 44 -15.80 0.92 -22.53
N LEU A 45 -16.11 1.05 -21.24
CA LEU A 45 -15.09 1.01 -20.19
C LEU A 45 -14.47 -0.40 -20.10
N PRO A 46 -13.15 -0.51 -19.85
CA PRO A 46 -12.47 -1.80 -19.73
C PRO A 46 -12.77 -2.44 -18.35
N GLY A 47 -14.00 -2.93 -18.17
CA GLY A 47 -14.55 -3.36 -16.89
C GLY A 47 -13.72 -4.43 -16.17
N GLU A 48 -13.20 -5.43 -16.89
CA GLU A 48 -12.36 -6.49 -16.30
C GLU A 48 -11.04 -5.93 -15.75
N LEU A 49 -10.42 -5.00 -16.47
CA LEU A 49 -9.19 -4.33 -16.03
C LEU A 49 -9.47 -3.48 -14.78
N ILE A 50 -10.54 -2.70 -14.80
CA ILE A 50 -10.95 -1.85 -13.67
C ILE A 50 -11.19 -2.71 -12.43
N ALA A 51 -11.96 -3.81 -12.56
CA ALA A 51 -12.26 -4.71 -11.46
C ALA A 51 -10.99 -5.33 -10.87
N SER A 52 -10.10 -5.85 -11.73
CA SER A 52 -8.82 -6.42 -11.31
C SER A 52 -7.95 -5.40 -10.56
N GLN A 53 -7.80 -4.19 -11.11
CA GLN A 53 -7.02 -3.13 -10.49
C GLN A 53 -7.63 -2.61 -9.19
N ALA A 54 -8.95 -2.60 -9.05
CA ALA A 54 -9.64 -2.21 -7.83
C ALA A 54 -9.40 -3.22 -6.70
N VAL A 55 -9.42 -4.52 -7.00
CA VAL A 55 -9.08 -5.58 -6.03
C VAL A 55 -7.61 -5.45 -5.59
N ASP A 56 -6.71 -5.27 -6.53
CA ASP A 56 -5.28 -5.06 -6.24
C ASP A 56 -5.05 -3.81 -5.38
N LEU A 57 -5.80 -2.73 -5.63
CA LEU A 57 -5.71 -1.51 -4.84
C LEU A 57 -6.18 -1.75 -3.41
N ALA A 58 -7.29 -2.47 -3.22
CA ALA A 58 -7.80 -2.81 -1.90
C ALA A 58 -6.79 -3.67 -1.11
N ALA A 59 -6.19 -4.67 -1.77
CA ALA A 59 -5.15 -5.51 -1.17
C ALA A 59 -3.92 -4.69 -0.75
N ALA A 60 -3.39 -3.85 -1.66
CA ALA A 60 -2.24 -3.00 -1.38
C ALA A 60 -2.51 -2.01 -0.23
N HIS A 61 -3.72 -1.46 -0.14
CA HIS A 61 -4.14 -0.64 1.01
C HIS A 61 -4.15 -1.42 2.32
N GLY A 62 -4.66 -2.66 2.31
CA GLY A 62 -4.65 -3.55 3.47
C GLY A 62 -3.24 -3.82 3.98
N GLU A 63 -2.33 -4.18 3.06
CA GLU A 63 -0.93 -4.43 3.37
C GLU A 63 -0.22 -3.20 3.93
N LEU A 64 -0.40 -2.03 3.29
CA LEU A 64 0.17 -0.78 3.75
C LEU A 64 -0.31 -0.43 5.17
N ARG A 65 -1.62 -0.56 5.43
CA ARG A 65 -2.18 -0.32 6.78
C ARG A 65 -1.58 -1.28 7.81
N GLY A 66 -1.44 -2.55 7.47
CA GLY A 66 -0.82 -3.55 8.34
C GLY A 66 0.63 -3.22 8.68
N GLN A 67 1.41 -2.80 7.69
CA GLN A 67 2.81 -2.39 7.88
C GLN A 67 2.92 -1.15 8.77
N LEU A 68 2.08 -0.13 8.54
CA LEU A 68 2.06 1.08 9.37
C LEU A 68 1.65 0.78 10.82
N ALA A 69 0.69 -0.12 11.03
CA ALA A 69 0.31 -0.55 12.37
C ALA A 69 1.46 -1.26 13.10
N GLN A 70 2.22 -2.11 12.39
CA GLN A 70 3.40 -2.77 12.96
C GLN A 70 4.52 -1.77 13.29
N ILE A 71 4.75 -0.77 12.43
CA ILE A 71 5.72 0.31 12.71
C ILE A 71 5.32 1.04 14.00
N ALA A 72 4.04 1.41 14.14
CA ALA A 72 3.55 2.10 15.33
C ALA A 72 3.66 1.26 16.62
N GLU A 73 3.52 -0.07 16.53
CA GLU A 73 3.80 -0.96 17.67
C GLU A 73 5.29 -0.96 18.03
N ILE A 74 6.18 -1.05 17.03
CA ILE A 74 7.62 -1.02 17.27
C ILE A 74 8.05 0.33 17.85
N ASP A 75 7.48 1.45 17.38
CA ASP A 75 7.77 2.78 17.91
C ASP A 75 7.41 2.86 19.40
N ARG A 76 6.26 2.32 19.82
CA ARG A 76 5.89 2.21 21.25
C ARG A 76 6.88 1.38 22.07
N ILE A 77 7.37 0.27 21.52
CA ILE A 77 8.38 -0.59 22.19
C ILE A 77 9.72 0.14 22.34
N LEU A 78 10.10 0.94 21.35
CA LEU A 78 11.36 1.69 21.33
C LEU A 78 11.33 2.95 22.24
N GLY A 79 10.20 3.22 22.90
CA GLY A 79 10.03 4.38 23.78
C GLY A 79 9.64 5.66 23.04
N GLY A 80 9.03 5.53 21.85
CA GLY A 80 8.32 6.61 21.17
C GLY A 80 6.96 6.91 21.77
#